data_AF-A0A955B4Q7-F1
#
_entry.id   AF-A0A955B4Q7-F1
#
_cell.length_a   1.000
_cell.length_b   1.000
_cell.length_c   1.000
_cell.angle_alpha   90.00
_cell.angle_beta   90.00
_cell.angle_gamma   90.00
#
_symmetry.space_group_name_H-M   'P 1'
#
loop_
_entity.id
_entity.type
_entity.pdbx_description
1 polymer ?
#
loop_
_entity_poly.entity_id
_entity_poly.type
_entity_poly.pdbx_seq_one_letter_code
_entity_poly.pdbx_strand_id
1 'polypeptide(L)'
;GAALTSALAQDETLTINGVKVSLFEDMTASQVRDRINDFTDQTGVEASLQSGGELKLATTAYGAAAELTVISSTGAANSTGIGTTSLNSAGTDVVATIGGVSFNGQGNVVTADSGVVRGLSLSFEAATGDNSHETVTGAQGSVTVSDESLIFQIGPNQNQTAKVAIGKAESASLGIAVTGNQFANLSEIDVTSAAKAQDALGVIDSAVDDITNLRGELGAFQQNTLEATANNLRATLENTVNAESVIRDTDFAEEIAEFTKQQVIQQAGTSVLGNANQLPQLVLSLLG
;
A
#
# COMPACT_ATOMS: atom_id res chain seq x y z
N GLY A 1 28.63 5.89 -28.28
CA GLY A 1 29.28 4.69 -28.81
C GLY A 1 30.25 5.10 -29.90
N ALA A 2 31.29 4.30 -30.10
CA ALA A 2 32.03 4.27 -31.36
C ALA A 2 32.66 2.91 -31.56
N ALA A 3 32.70 2.51 -32.83
CA ALA A 3 33.16 1.23 -33.27
C ALA A 3 34.67 1.02 -33.06
N LEU A 4 35.05 0.05 -32.22
CA LEU A 4 36.36 -0.58 -32.35
C LEU A 4 36.33 -1.44 -33.62
N THR A 5 36.59 -0.83 -34.77
CA THR A 5 36.71 -1.54 -36.06
C THR A 5 38.06 -2.25 -36.21
N SER A 6 39.01 -2.01 -35.29
CA SER A 6 40.33 -2.67 -35.21
C SER A 6 40.80 -2.81 -33.75
N ALA A 7 41.84 -3.62 -33.54
CA ALA A 7 42.47 -3.84 -32.23
C ALA A 7 43.06 -2.55 -31.62
N LEU A 8 43.29 -2.54 -30.29
CA LEU A 8 43.89 -1.41 -29.58
C LEU A 8 45.27 -1.07 -30.16
N ALA A 9 45.51 0.22 -30.42
CA ALA A 9 46.75 0.72 -30.99
C ALA A 9 47.90 0.87 -29.98
N GLN A 10 47.60 0.84 -28.68
CA GLN A 10 48.56 0.98 -27.58
C GLN A 10 47.91 0.57 -26.26
N ASP A 11 48.72 0.33 -25.23
CA ASP A 11 48.26 0.11 -23.86
C ASP A 11 47.46 1.32 -23.32
N GLU A 12 46.43 1.01 -22.54
CA GLU A 12 45.51 1.99 -21.97
C GLU A 12 45.01 1.55 -20.59
N THR A 13 44.76 2.50 -19.70
CA THR A 13 44.07 2.25 -18.44
C THR A 13 42.75 3.00 -18.42
N LEU A 14 41.66 2.24 -18.36
CA LEU A 14 40.32 2.78 -18.14
C LEU A 14 40.05 2.84 -16.64
N THR A 15 39.69 4.00 -16.12
CA THR A 15 39.20 4.12 -14.74
C THR A 15 37.68 4.17 -14.78
N ILE A 16 37.02 3.08 -14.37
CA ILE A 16 35.56 2.96 -14.29
C ILE A 16 35.16 2.99 -12.81
N ASN A 17 34.34 3.95 -12.40
CA ASN A 17 33.89 4.11 -11.00
C ASN A 17 35.04 4.05 -9.99
N GLY A 18 36.21 4.60 -10.37
CA GLY A 18 37.43 4.61 -9.56
C GLY A 18 38.32 3.35 -9.66
N VAL A 19 37.83 2.27 -10.28
CA VAL A 19 38.59 1.02 -10.50
C VAL A 19 39.38 1.11 -11.81
N LYS A 20 40.67 0.77 -11.75
CA LYS A 20 41.56 0.80 -12.93
C LYS A 20 41.55 -0.55 -13.65
N VAL A 21 41.12 -0.53 -14.90
CA VAL A 21 41.14 -1.66 -15.83
C VAL A 21 42.24 -1.41 -16.87
N SER A 22 43.29 -2.21 -16.83
CA SER A 22 44.35 -2.16 -17.84
C SER A 22 43.95 -2.97 -19.09
N LEU A 23 44.01 -2.30 -20.23
CA LEU A 23 43.82 -2.81 -21.57
C LEU A 23 45.18 -2.81 -22.29
N PHE A 24 45.47 -3.87 -23.03
CA PHE A 24 46.75 -4.05 -23.71
C PHE A 24 46.61 -3.77 -25.21
N GLU A 25 47.73 -3.39 -25.83
CA GLU A 25 47.88 -3.33 -27.28
C GLU A 25 47.40 -4.63 -27.96
N ASP A 26 46.86 -4.53 -29.16
CA ASP A 26 46.32 -5.63 -29.97
C ASP A 26 45.07 -6.36 -29.42
N MET A 27 44.49 -5.93 -28.29
CA MET A 27 43.19 -6.45 -27.83
C MET A 27 42.07 -6.09 -28.81
N THR A 28 41.28 -7.08 -29.23
CA THR A 28 40.08 -6.88 -30.05
C THR A 28 38.92 -6.29 -29.24
N ALA A 29 37.92 -5.70 -29.91
CA ALA A 29 36.71 -5.17 -29.25
C ALA A 29 36.03 -6.18 -28.30
N SER A 30 35.99 -7.46 -28.71
CA SER A 30 35.46 -8.55 -27.88
C SER A 30 36.29 -8.76 -26.62
N GLN A 31 37.61 -8.78 -26.75
CA GLN A 31 38.51 -8.98 -25.61
C GLN A 31 38.50 -7.78 -24.67
N VAL A 32 38.34 -6.56 -25.19
CA VAL A 32 38.16 -5.35 -24.36
C VAL A 32 36.87 -5.43 -23.57
N ARG A 33 35.75 -5.79 -24.21
CA ARG A 33 34.48 -6.03 -23.53
C ARG A 33 34.63 -7.06 -22.42
N ASP A 34 35.19 -8.23 -22.74
CA ASP A 34 35.36 -9.32 -21.78
C ASP A 34 36.25 -8.88 -20.61
N ARG A 35 37.32 -8.14 -20.90
CA ARG A 35 38.22 -7.61 -19.88
C ARG A 35 37.56 -6.60 -18.96
N ILE A 36 36.65 -5.77 -19.47
CA ILE A 36 35.88 -4.86 -18.62
C ILE A 36 34.88 -5.64 -17.77
N ASN A 37 34.24 -6.66 -18.35
CA ASN A 37 33.29 -7.52 -17.65
C ASN A 37 33.92 -8.40 -16.56
N ASP A 38 35.21 -8.73 -16.67
CA ASP A 38 35.95 -9.40 -15.58
C ASP A 38 36.00 -8.56 -14.29
N PHE A 39 35.81 -7.23 -14.40
CA PHE A 39 35.81 -6.31 -13.26
C PHE A 39 34.40 -5.85 -12.87
N THR A 40 33.32 -6.40 -13.46
CA THR A 40 31.93 -5.98 -13.18
C THR A 40 31.60 -5.99 -11.68
N ASP A 41 32.05 -6.99 -10.93
CA ASP A 41 31.80 -7.09 -9.49
C ASP A 41 32.42 -5.94 -8.68
N GLN A 42 33.46 -5.28 -9.22
CA GLN A 42 34.15 -4.17 -8.57
C GLN A 42 33.70 -2.82 -9.12
N THR A 43 33.38 -2.74 -10.42
CA THR A 43 32.99 -1.51 -11.09
C THR A 43 31.49 -1.23 -10.99
N GLY A 44 30.67 -2.28 -10.89
CA GLY A 44 29.20 -2.20 -11.03
C GLY A 44 28.75 -1.91 -12.47
N VAL A 45 29.60 -2.18 -13.46
CA VAL A 45 29.39 -1.79 -14.86
C VAL A 45 29.62 -2.97 -15.79
N GLU A 46 28.66 -3.20 -16.68
CA GLU A 46 28.74 -4.17 -17.77
C GLU A 46 29.03 -3.49 -19.11
N ALA A 47 29.92 -4.12 -19.87
CA ALA A 47 30.25 -3.80 -21.23
C ALA A 47 29.50 -4.69 -22.22
N SER A 48 28.91 -4.07 -23.24
CA SER A 48 28.29 -4.75 -24.38
C SER A 48 28.82 -4.17 -25.70
N LEU A 49 28.77 -4.98 -26.76
CA LEU A 49 29.12 -4.55 -28.12
C LEU A 49 27.86 -4.37 -28.94
N GLN A 50 27.69 -3.20 -29.55
CA GLN A 50 26.58 -2.94 -30.46
C GLN A 50 26.90 -3.36 -31.90
N SER A 51 25.86 -3.45 -32.73
CA SER A 51 25.95 -3.68 -34.19
C SER A 51 26.80 -2.59 -34.84
N GLY A 52 28.08 -2.88 -35.07
CA GLY A 52 29.08 -1.91 -35.52
C GLY A 52 30.42 -2.02 -34.78
N GLY A 53 30.48 -2.76 -33.66
CA GLY A 53 31.68 -2.89 -32.84
C GLY A 53 31.81 -1.79 -31.78
N GLU A 54 30.73 -1.04 -31.52
CA GLU A 54 30.75 0.02 -30.52
C GLU A 54 30.69 -0.54 -29.11
N LEU A 55 31.61 -0.10 -28.25
CA LEU A 55 31.59 -0.44 -26.83
C LEU A 55 30.56 0.44 -26.11
N LYS A 56 29.57 -0.20 -25.48
CA LYS A 56 28.62 0.43 -24.57
C LYS A 56 28.89 -0.06 -23.15
N LEU A 57 28.98 0.89 -22.22
CA LEU A 57 29.06 0.63 -20.79
C LEU A 57 27.72 0.97 -20.15
N ALA A 58 27.20 0.10 -19.31
CA ALA A 58 25.95 0.28 -18.58
C ALA A 58 26.14 -0.13 -17.12
N THR A 59 25.51 0.58 -16.18
CA THR A 59 25.50 0.18 -14.77
C THR A 59 24.61 -1.03 -14.58
N THR A 60 24.98 -1.93 -13.67
CA THR A 60 24.10 -3.04 -13.22
C THR A 60 23.09 -2.58 -12.17
N ALA A 61 23.37 -1.46 -11.51
CA ALA A 61 22.46 -0.79 -10.59
C ALA A 61 21.45 0.10 -11.34
N TYR A 62 20.28 0.29 -10.73
CA TYR A 62 19.20 1.14 -11.23
C TYR A 62 19.02 2.39 -10.37
N GLY A 63 18.47 3.44 -10.95
CA GLY A 63 18.01 4.64 -10.23
C GLY A 63 19.03 5.75 -10.14
N ALA A 64 18.68 6.78 -9.38
CA ALA A 64 19.52 7.97 -9.20
C ALA A 64 20.85 7.69 -8.50
N ALA A 65 20.92 6.61 -7.71
CA ALA A 65 22.15 6.18 -7.04
C ALA A 65 23.12 5.42 -7.96
N ALA A 66 22.68 5.00 -9.15
CA ALA A 66 23.56 4.35 -10.12
C ALA A 66 24.35 5.40 -10.90
N GLU A 67 25.61 5.60 -10.53
CA GLU A 67 26.54 6.48 -11.23
C GLU A 67 27.53 5.68 -12.09
N LEU A 68 27.79 6.19 -13.30
CA LEU A 68 28.83 5.72 -14.20
C LEU A 68 29.82 6.85 -14.44
N THR A 69 31.05 6.66 -13.95
CA THR A 69 32.20 7.51 -14.24
C THR A 69 33.23 6.73 -15.03
N VAL A 70 33.65 7.27 -16.19
CA VAL A 70 34.67 6.65 -17.04
C VAL A 70 35.71 7.68 -17.49
N ILE A 71 36.99 7.35 -17.30
CA ILE A 71 38.14 8.15 -17.76
C ILE A 71 39.17 7.23 -18.42
N SER A 72 39.73 7.65 -19.55
CA SER A 72 40.88 6.99 -20.20
C SER A 72 42.20 7.68 -19.85
N SER A 73 43.29 6.92 -19.73
CA SER A 73 44.64 7.47 -19.54
C SER A 73 45.23 8.14 -20.79
N THR A 74 44.80 7.74 -21.98
CA THR A 74 45.44 8.12 -23.26
C THR A 74 44.46 8.67 -24.29
N GLY A 75 43.15 8.57 -24.04
CA GLY A 75 42.10 8.99 -24.99
C GLY A 75 42.14 8.23 -26.32
N ALA A 76 42.82 7.08 -26.35
CA ALA A 76 43.27 6.39 -27.55
C ALA A 76 42.62 5.01 -27.77
N ALA A 77 41.63 4.62 -26.96
CA ALA A 77 40.66 3.64 -27.43
C ALA A 77 39.99 4.27 -28.64
N ASN A 78 39.95 3.57 -29.77
CA ASN A 78 39.14 3.92 -30.95
C ASN A 78 37.62 4.11 -30.65
N SER A 79 37.22 4.19 -29.38
CA SER A 79 35.95 4.75 -28.91
C SER A 79 35.93 6.28 -29.06
N THR A 80 35.33 6.81 -30.11
CA THR A 80 34.81 8.18 -30.08
C THR A 80 33.88 8.34 -28.86
N GLY A 81 34.32 9.13 -27.88
CA GLY A 81 33.54 9.48 -26.70
C GLY A 81 34.34 9.41 -25.41
N ILE A 82 35.10 8.34 -25.16
CA ILE A 82 35.83 8.17 -23.90
C ILE A 82 37.21 8.83 -24.02
N GLY A 83 37.32 10.04 -23.49
CA GLY A 83 38.57 10.81 -23.48
C GLY A 83 39.32 10.73 -22.15
N THR A 84 40.33 11.59 -22.03
CA THR A 84 41.04 11.84 -20.76
C THR A 84 40.23 12.66 -19.76
N THR A 85 39.09 13.19 -20.20
CA THR A 85 38.11 13.89 -19.37
C THR A 85 37.08 12.92 -18.81
N SER A 86 36.73 13.09 -17.54
CA SER A 86 35.68 12.30 -16.89
C SER A 86 34.34 12.47 -17.58
N LEU A 87 33.80 11.35 -18.08
CA LEU A 87 32.40 11.24 -18.44
C LEU A 87 31.64 10.74 -17.24
N ASN A 88 30.59 11.47 -16.86
CA ASN A 88 29.70 11.10 -15.77
C ASN A 88 28.28 10.97 -16.32
N SER A 89 27.62 9.87 -16.01
CA SER A 89 26.19 9.68 -16.26
C SER A 89 25.55 9.07 -15.03
N ALA A 90 24.48 9.68 -14.54
CA ALA A 90 23.67 9.13 -13.47
C ALA A 90 22.40 8.52 -14.05
N GLY A 91 21.90 7.45 -13.42
CA GLY A 91 20.57 6.95 -13.67
C GLY A 91 19.49 7.91 -13.14
N THR A 92 18.25 7.58 -13.45
CA THR A 92 17.07 8.25 -12.88
C THR A 92 16.17 7.19 -12.27
N ASP A 93 15.55 7.50 -11.15
CA ASP A 93 14.56 6.61 -10.56
C ASP A 93 13.32 6.47 -11.46
N VAL A 94 12.70 5.30 -11.41
CA VAL A 94 11.43 5.05 -12.09
C VAL A 94 10.33 5.91 -11.47
N VAL A 95 9.44 6.44 -12.31
CA VAL A 95 8.22 7.12 -11.87
C VAL A 95 7.05 6.43 -12.53
N ALA A 96 6.08 5.96 -11.74
CA ALA A 96 4.85 5.40 -12.26
C ALA A 96 3.65 6.27 -11.89
N THR A 97 2.64 6.25 -12.73
CA THR A 97 1.36 6.90 -12.43
C THR A 97 0.28 5.83 -12.33
N ILE A 98 -0.32 5.67 -11.16
CA ILE A 98 -1.43 4.73 -10.91
C ILE A 98 -2.68 5.56 -10.65
N GLY A 99 -3.70 5.42 -11.51
CA GLY A 99 -4.96 6.15 -11.35
C GLY A 99 -4.82 7.68 -11.39
N GLY A 100 -3.81 8.20 -12.09
CA GLY A 100 -3.54 9.65 -12.17
C GLY A 100 -2.72 10.23 -11.01
N VAL A 101 -2.33 9.40 -10.04
CA VAL A 101 -1.41 9.77 -8.95
C VAL A 101 -0.02 9.26 -9.28
N SER A 102 0.99 10.14 -9.21
CA SER A 102 2.39 9.77 -9.46
C SER A 102 3.06 9.23 -8.20
N PHE A 103 3.78 8.14 -8.36
CA PHE A 103 4.59 7.47 -7.35
C PHE A 103 6.03 7.43 -7.86
N ASN A 104 6.95 7.93 -7.06
CA ASN A 104 8.38 7.83 -7.34
C ASN A 104 8.88 6.49 -6.76
N GLY A 105 9.60 5.74 -7.57
CA GLY A 105 10.30 4.54 -7.14
C GLY A 105 11.71 4.86 -6.66
N GLN A 106 12.38 3.84 -6.12
CA GLN A 106 13.84 3.83 -5.96
C GLN A 106 14.38 2.81 -6.95
N GLY A 107 15.29 3.21 -7.83
CA GLY A 107 15.79 2.29 -8.85
C GLY A 107 14.74 1.94 -9.89
N ASN A 108 14.43 0.65 -9.99
CA ASN A 108 13.42 0.07 -10.87
C ASN A 108 12.18 -0.41 -10.10
N VAL A 109 12.08 -0.14 -8.80
CA VAL A 109 10.95 -0.55 -7.98
C VAL A 109 10.11 0.66 -7.63
N VAL A 110 8.83 0.63 -7.99
CA VAL A 110 7.83 1.59 -7.50
C VAL A 110 7.04 0.94 -6.38
N THR A 111 7.00 1.60 -5.22
CA THR A 111 6.09 1.23 -4.13
C THR A 111 5.04 2.32 -3.99
N ALA A 112 3.77 1.92 -4.03
CA ALA A 112 2.69 2.82 -3.70
C ALA A 112 2.67 3.05 -2.18
N ASP A 113 3.05 4.25 -1.76
CA ASP A 113 3.13 4.67 -0.35
C ASP A 113 1.80 5.27 0.17
N SER A 114 0.86 5.54 -0.74
CA SER A 114 -0.38 6.26 -0.44
C SER A 114 -1.51 5.89 -1.41
N GLY A 115 -2.75 6.13 -0.98
CA GLY A 115 -3.95 5.87 -1.79
C GLY A 115 -4.47 4.43 -1.72
N VAL A 116 -5.36 4.09 -2.65
CA VAL A 116 -6.12 2.81 -2.66
C VAL A 116 -5.22 1.59 -2.91
N VAL A 117 -4.04 1.81 -3.48
CA VAL A 117 -3.09 0.76 -3.88
C VAL A 117 -1.88 0.68 -2.95
N ARG A 118 -1.95 1.27 -1.74
CA ARG A 118 -0.82 1.34 -0.83
C ARG A 118 -0.27 -0.05 -0.48
N GLY A 119 1.05 -0.21 -0.54
CA GLY A 119 1.75 -1.48 -0.36
C GLY A 119 1.93 -2.30 -1.65
N LEU A 120 1.37 -1.85 -2.79
CA LEU A 120 1.70 -2.42 -4.08
C LEU A 120 3.15 -2.07 -4.45
N SER A 121 3.98 -3.09 -4.60
CA SER A 121 5.34 -2.96 -5.13
C SER A 121 5.40 -3.55 -6.54
N LEU A 122 5.91 -2.77 -7.48
CA LEU A 122 6.13 -3.16 -8.87
C LEU A 122 7.61 -3.02 -9.18
N SER A 123 8.27 -4.12 -9.50
CA SER A 123 9.62 -4.12 -10.07
C SER A 123 9.53 -4.15 -11.58
N PHE A 124 10.20 -3.19 -12.23
CA PHE A 124 10.32 -3.14 -13.68
C PHE A 124 11.65 -3.78 -14.09
N GLU A 125 11.65 -4.66 -15.09
CA GLU A 125 12.90 -5.13 -15.69
C GLU A 125 13.48 -4.05 -16.62
N ALA A 126 14.80 -4.05 -16.79
CA ALA A 126 15.46 -3.19 -17.76
C ALA A 126 14.87 -3.41 -19.15
N ALA A 127 14.57 -2.33 -19.87
CA ALA A 127 14.26 -2.43 -21.28
C ALA A 127 15.43 -3.12 -22.00
N THR A 128 15.13 -4.18 -22.75
CA THR A 128 16.09 -4.83 -23.66
C THR A 128 16.29 -3.93 -24.88
N GLY A 129 17.01 -2.82 -24.70
CA GLY A 129 17.19 -1.80 -25.72
C GLY A 129 18.10 -0.65 -25.29
N ASP A 130 18.75 -0.02 -26.27
CA ASP A 130 19.78 0.98 -26.07
C ASP A 130 19.23 2.31 -25.52
N ASN A 131 19.42 2.61 -24.23
CA ASN A 131 19.21 3.94 -23.61
C ASN A 131 17.89 4.64 -23.99
N SER A 132 16.86 3.88 -24.33
CA SER A 132 15.54 4.40 -24.62
C SER A 132 14.79 4.59 -23.32
N HIS A 133 14.37 5.82 -23.04
CA HIS A 133 13.26 6.07 -22.13
C HIS A 133 12.00 5.55 -22.83
N GLU A 134 11.69 4.27 -22.62
CA GLU A 134 10.48 3.66 -23.17
C GLU A 134 9.28 4.17 -22.37
N THR A 135 8.59 5.18 -22.89
CA THR A 135 7.24 5.48 -22.46
C THR A 135 6.36 4.30 -22.90
N VAL A 136 6.14 3.36 -22.00
CA VAL A 136 5.22 2.24 -22.24
C VAL A 136 3.79 2.77 -22.21
N THR A 137 3.34 3.33 -23.32
CA THR A 137 1.94 3.71 -23.55
C THR A 137 1.19 2.55 -24.21
N GLY A 138 0.41 1.84 -23.42
CA GLY A 138 -0.39 0.68 -23.85
C GLY A 138 -0.50 -0.36 -22.74
N ALA A 139 -1.54 -1.19 -22.79
CA ALA A 139 -1.79 -2.21 -21.78
C ALA A 139 -0.79 -3.39 -21.90
N GLN A 140 0.42 -3.20 -21.41
CA GLN A 140 1.38 -4.29 -21.15
C GLN A 140 1.07 -4.87 -19.76
N GLY A 141 0.00 -5.66 -19.70
CA GLY A 141 -0.45 -6.34 -18.49
C GLY A 141 -1.58 -5.62 -17.75
N SER A 142 -2.45 -6.42 -17.13
CA SER A 142 -3.45 -5.95 -16.19
C SER A 142 -2.93 -6.14 -14.78
N VAL A 143 -2.65 -5.03 -14.08
CA VAL A 143 -2.47 -5.08 -12.63
C VAL A 143 -3.87 -5.15 -12.03
N THR A 144 -4.30 -6.35 -11.65
CA THR A 144 -5.54 -6.53 -10.89
C THR A 144 -5.24 -6.26 -9.42
N VAL A 145 -5.54 -5.04 -8.98
CA VAL A 145 -5.62 -4.74 -7.54
C VAL A 145 -6.93 -5.31 -7.04
N SER A 146 -6.85 -6.47 -6.37
CA SER A 146 -8.00 -7.00 -5.65
C SER A 146 -8.09 -6.28 -4.31
N ASP A 147 -9.19 -5.56 -4.10
CA ASP A 147 -9.55 -5.00 -2.80
C ASP A 147 -9.92 -6.16 -1.87
N GLU A 148 -8.94 -6.71 -1.16
CA GLU A 148 -9.12 -7.74 -0.12
C GLU A 148 -9.49 -7.12 1.24
N SER A 149 -10.07 -5.91 1.24
CA SER A 149 -10.53 -5.31 2.49
C SER A 149 -11.62 -6.14 3.15
N LEU A 150 -11.52 -6.22 4.47
CA LEU A 150 -12.57 -6.78 5.31
C LEU A 150 -13.72 -5.78 5.37
N ILE A 151 -14.93 -6.26 5.06
CA ILE A 151 -16.15 -5.45 5.06
C ILE A 151 -16.93 -5.77 6.34
N PHE A 152 -17.18 -4.74 7.14
CA PHE A 152 -17.95 -4.80 8.37
C PHE A 152 -19.31 -4.13 8.17
N GLN A 153 -20.39 -4.82 8.55
CA GLN A 153 -21.71 -4.22 8.66
C GLN A 153 -21.77 -3.42 9.97
N ILE A 154 -21.90 -2.11 9.87
CA ILE A 154 -21.84 -1.20 11.03
C ILE A 154 -23.19 -0.57 11.37
N GLY A 155 -24.25 -0.87 10.64
CA GLY A 155 -25.58 -0.33 10.90
C GLY A 155 -26.73 -1.30 10.59
N PRO A 156 -27.97 -0.97 10.97
CA PRO A 156 -29.13 -1.85 10.79
C PRO A 156 -29.63 -1.92 9.34
N ASN A 157 -29.28 -0.95 8.48
CA ASN A 157 -29.79 -0.86 7.11
C ASN A 157 -28.79 -1.39 6.07
N GLN A 158 -29.31 -1.76 4.89
CA GLN A 158 -28.47 -2.16 3.76
C GLN A 158 -27.48 -1.05 3.39
N ASN A 159 -26.28 -1.46 2.94
CA ASN A 159 -25.17 -0.59 2.52
C ASN A 159 -24.55 0.28 3.63
N GLN A 160 -24.88 0.04 4.91
CA GLN A 160 -24.18 0.65 6.04
C GLN A 160 -22.94 -0.17 6.43
N THR A 161 -21.92 -0.11 5.58
CA THR A 161 -20.68 -0.87 5.76
C THR A 161 -19.47 0.03 5.95
N ALA A 162 -18.48 -0.50 6.65
CA ALA A 162 -17.14 0.07 6.77
C ALA A 162 -16.12 -0.95 6.29
N LYS A 163 -15.05 -0.48 5.66
CA LYS A 163 -14.00 -1.32 5.10
C LYS A 163 -12.68 -1.05 5.77
N VAL A 164 -11.89 -2.09 5.99
CA VAL A 164 -10.49 -1.97 6.41
C VAL A 164 -9.64 -2.98 5.65
N ALA A 165 -8.59 -2.49 5.01
CA ALA A 165 -7.59 -3.34 4.38
C ALA A 165 -6.53 -3.70 5.40
N ILE A 166 -6.17 -4.99 5.46
CA ILE A 166 -5.01 -5.45 6.21
C ILE A 166 -3.92 -5.71 5.19
N GLY A 167 -2.85 -4.91 5.23
CA GLY A 167 -1.67 -5.15 4.40
C GLY A 167 -1.04 -6.50 4.69
N LYS A 168 -0.26 -7.04 3.75
CA LYS A 168 0.48 -8.29 3.96
C LYS A 168 1.44 -8.12 5.14
N ALA A 169 1.37 -9.04 6.10
CA ALA A 169 2.22 -9.08 7.30
C ALA A 169 3.17 -10.30 7.29
N GLU A 170 3.47 -10.80 6.09
CA GLU A 170 4.39 -11.91 5.89
C GLU A 170 5.83 -11.40 6.01
N SER A 171 6.78 -12.22 6.45
CA SER A 171 8.19 -11.78 6.53
C SER A 171 8.77 -11.34 5.18
N ALA A 172 8.26 -11.89 4.06
CA ALA A 172 8.69 -11.46 2.73
C ALA A 172 8.13 -10.09 2.31
N SER A 173 7.08 -9.59 2.98
CA SER A 173 6.40 -8.34 2.65
C SER A 173 6.69 -7.18 3.61
N LEU A 174 7.60 -7.38 4.56
CA LEU A 174 7.94 -6.40 5.61
C LEU A 174 9.40 -5.95 5.47
N GLY A 175 9.67 -4.68 5.78
CA GLY A 175 11.03 -4.12 5.76
C GLY A 175 11.61 -4.04 4.34
N ILE A 176 10.79 -3.68 3.36
CA ILE A 176 11.17 -3.64 1.94
C ILE A 176 11.90 -2.34 1.61
N ALA A 177 12.88 -2.42 0.70
CA ALA A 177 13.53 -1.28 0.06
C ALA A 177 14.23 -0.29 1.04
N VAL A 178 14.84 -0.83 2.10
CA VAL A 178 15.70 -0.04 2.99
C VAL A 178 16.95 0.42 2.22
N THR A 179 17.12 1.73 2.09
CA THR A 179 18.22 2.33 1.31
C THR A 179 19.58 1.95 1.87
N GLY A 180 20.49 1.49 0.99
CA GLY A 180 21.85 1.08 1.38
C GLY A 180 21.95 -0.28 2.06
N ASN A 181 20.86 -1.07 2.01
CA ASN A 181 20.80 -2.40 2.60
C ASN A 181 21.06 -3.51 1.58
N GLN A 182 21.64 -4.62 2.04
CA GLN A 182 21.92 -5.80 1.21
C GLN A 182 20.74 -6.78 1.12
N PHE A 183 19.72 -6.64 1.97
CA PHE A 183 18.55 -7.53 2.00
C PHE A 183 17.33 -6.86 1.35
N ALA A 184 16.52 -7.64 0.63
CA ALA A 184 15.31 -7.11 0.01
C ALA A 184 14.14 -7.00 0.99
N ASN A 185 14.10 -7.85 2.02
CA ASN A 185 12.99 -7.96 2.98
C ASN A 185 13.42 -8.70 4.27
N LEU A 186 12.53 -8.75 5.26
CA LEU A 186 12.75 -9.41 6.56
C LEU A 186 13.03 -10.92 6.45
N SER A 187 12.58 -11.62 5.41
CA SER A 187 12.79 -13.07 5.27
C SER A 187 14.20 -13.47 4.83
N GLU A 188 14.95 -12.53 4.25
CA GLU A 188 16.29 -12.76 3.69
C GLU A 188 17.43 -12.40 4.65
N ILE A 189 17.09 -11.97 5.87
CA ILE A 189 18.07 -11.52 6.86
C ILE A 189 19.08 -12.62 7.17
N ASP A 190 20.35 -12.24 7.05
CA ASP A 190 21.51 -13.04 7.43
C ASP A 190 22.37 -12.23 8.41
N VAL A 191 22.77 -12.83 9.53
CA VAL A 191 23.58 -12.17 10.58
C VAL A 191 24.98 -12.78 10.71
N THR A 192 25.45 -13.48 9.68
CA THR A 192 26.76 -14.18 9.69
C THR A 192 27.97 -13.25 9.66
N SER A 193 27.81 -11.97 9.30
CA SER A 193 28.90 -10.97 9.30
C SER A 193 28.50 -9.69 10.03
N ALA A 194 29.49 -8.92 10.50
CA ALA A 194 29.24 -7.68 11.22
C ALA A 194 28.54 -6.60 10.36
N ALA A 195 28.87 -6.53 9.07
CA ALA A 195 28.21 -5.61 8.13
C ALA A 195 26.76 -6.04 7.89
N LYS A 196 26.55 -7.33 7.61
CA LYS A 196 25.21 -7.91 7.43
C LYS A 196 24.33 -7.74 8.68
N ALA A 197 24.90 -7.84 9.87
CA ALA A 197 24.17 -7.60 11.12
C ALA A 197 23.72 -6.13 11.27
N GLN A 198 24.49 -5.16 10.79
CA GLN A 198 24.07 -3.75 10.80
C GLN A 198 22.93 -3.49 9.82
N ASP A 199 23.04 -4.06 8.62
CA ASP A 199 22.00 -3.98 7.61
C ASP A 199 20.71 -4.66 8.10
N ALA A 200 20.83 -5.82 8.75
CA ALA A 200 19.68 -6.52 9.33
C ALA A 200 18.90 -5.65 10.32
N LEU A 201 19.57 -4.82 11.12
CA LEU A 201 18.88 -3.90 12.04
C LEU A 201 18.01 -2.89 11.29
N GLY A 202 18.49 -2.32 10.18
CA GLY A 202 17.71 -1.40 9.36
C GLY A 202 16.44 -2.02 8.77
N VAL A 203 16.54 -3.27 8.30
CA VAL A 203 15.37 -4.02 7.81
C VAL A 203 14.38 -4.33 8.93
N ILE A 204 14.88 -4.73 10.11
CA ILE A 204 14.03 -5.02 11.27
C ILE A 204 13.31 -3.75 11.75
N ASP A 205 14.00 -2.63 11.85
CA ASP A 205 13.40 -1.36 12.26
C ASP A 205 12.29 -0.95 11.27
N SER A 206 12.57 -1.03 9.96
CA SER A 206 11.55 -0.78 8.94
C SER A 206 10.36 -1.73 9.05
N ALA A 207 10.60 -3.03 9.28
CA ALA A 207 9.53 -4.00 9.46
C ALA A 207 8.70 -3.75 10.73
N VAL A 208 9.34 -3.28 11.81
CA VAL A 208 8.64 -2.87 13.04
C VAL A 208 7.78 -1.64 12.80
N ASP A 209 8.28 -0.66 12.04
CA ASP A 209 7.51 0.52 11.65
C ASP A 209 6.30 0.14 10.78
N ASP A 210 6.47 -0.77 9.81
CA ASP A 210 5.38 -1.29 8.97
C ASP A 210 4.25 -1.88 9.84
N ILE A 211 4.60 -2.74 10.80
CA ILE A 211 3.63 -3.36 11.73
C ILE A 211 3.02 -2.32 12.68
N THR A 212 3.81 -1.37 13.15
CA THR A 212 3.34 -0.32 14.06
C THR A 212 2.33 0.58 13.36
N ASN A 213 2.59 0.95 12.11
CA ASN A 213 1.67 1.69 11.26
C ASN A 213 0.39 0.90 11.01
N LEU A 214 0.49 -0.38 10.63
CA LEU A 214 -0.68 -1.24 10.46
C LEU A 214 -1.53 -1.30 11.74
N ARG A 215 -0.90 -1.46 12.91
CA ARG A 215 -1.60 -1.44 14.21
C ARG A 215 -2.25 -0.09 14.50
N GLY A 216 -1.59 1.00 14.17
CA GLY A 216 -2.12 2.36 14.31
C GLY A 216 -3.37 2.57 13.47
N GLU A 217 -3.36 2.10 12.23
CA GLU A 217 -4.50 2.20 11.31
C GLU A 217 -5.68 1.33 11.74
N LEU A 218 -5.42 0.09 12.16
CA LEU A 218 -6.46 -0.78 12.72
C LEU A 218 -7.05 -0.19 13.98
N GLY A 219 -6.21 0.40 14.86
CA GLY A 219 -6.66 1.11 16.05
C GLY A 219 -7.52 2.33 15.72
N ALA A 220 -7.10 3.13 14.74
CA ALA A 220 -7.85 4.28 14.27
C ALA A 220 -9.21 3.88 13.67
N PHE A 221 -9.26 2.80 12.89
CA PHE A 221 -10.51 2.25 12.34
C PHE A 221 -11.44 1.75 13.45
N GLN A 222 -10.90 1.00 14.41
CA GLN A 222 -11.67 0.52 15.56
C GLN A 222 -12.28 1.70 16.34
N GLN A 223 -11.46 2.68 16.74
CA GLN A 223 -11.91 3.77 17.59
C GLN A 223 -12.83 4.76 16.86
N ASN A 224 -12.42 5.23 15.68
CA ASN A 224 -13.14 6.30 14.99
C ASN A 224 -14.36 5.79 14.21
N THR A 225 -14.37 4.51 13.83
CA THR A 225 -15.47 3.94 13.05
C THR A 225 -16.29 3.00 13.92
N LEU A 226 -15.74 1.86 14.36
CA LEU A 226 -16.54 0.84 15.04
C LEU A 226 -17.09 1.31 16.39
N GLU A 227 -16.24 1.89 17.25
CA GLU A 227 -16.67 2.36 18.57
C GLU A 227 -17.58 3.59 18.48
N ALA A 228 -17.26 4.54 17.61
CA ALA A 228 -18.10 5.71 17.37
C ALA A 228 -19.50 5.30 16.86
N THR A 229 -19.58 4.40 15.88
CA THR A 229 -20.86 3.91 15.38
C THR A 229 -21.59 3.08 16.43
N ALA A 230 -20.91 2.21 17.18
CA ALA A 230 -21.54 1.45 18.26
C ALA A 230 -22.16 2.35 19.34
N ASN A 231 -21.46 3.42 19.72
CA ASN A 231 -21.98 4.40 20.69
C ASN A 231 -23.19 5.16 20.14
N ASN A 232 -23.15 5.54 18.86
CA ASN A 232 -24.31 6.18 18.21
C ASN A 232 -25.53 5.23 18.12
N LEU A 233 -25.31 3.95 17.78
CA LEU A 233 -26.37 2.95 17.74
C LEU A 233 -26.97 2.69 19.12
N ARG A 234 -26.15 2.65 20.18
CA ARG A 234 -26.65 2.52 21.56
C ARG A 234 -27.53 3.70 21.95
N ALA A 235 -27.10 4.93 21.68
CA ALA A 235 -27.90 6.11 21.96
C ALA A 235 -29.22 6.12 21.16
N THR A 236 -29.16 5.70 19.88
CA THR A 236 -30.36 5.58 19.03
C THR A 236 -31.31 4.50 19.55
N LEU A 237 -30.78 3.36 19.99
CA LEU A 237 -31.56 2.28 20.59
C LEU A 237 -32.26 2.76 21.86
N GLU A 238 -31.54 3.44 22.77
CA GLU A 238 -32.10 4.00 23.99
C GLU A 238 -33.24 4.99 23.68
N ASN A 239 -33.03 5.90 22.73
CA ASN A 239 -34.06 6.84 22.30
C ASN A 239 -35.28 6.13 21.69
N THR A 240 -35.07 5.07 20.92
CA THR A 240 -36.15 4.30 20.28
C THR A 240 -36.94 3.51 21.33
N VAL A 241 -36.27 2.88 22.29
CA VAL A 241 -36.92 2.16 23.40
C VAL A 241 -37.71 3.13 24.28
N ASN A 242 -37.17 4.32 24.56
CA ASN A 242 -37.88 5.36 25.30
C ASN A 242 -39.13 5.83 24.55
N ALA A 243 -39.03 6.07 23.24
CA ALA A 243 -40.17 6.44 22.40
C ALA A 243 -41.22 5.33 22.37
N GLU A 244 -40.81 4.06 22.25
CA GLU A 244 -41.69 2.90 22.31
C GLU A 244 -42.40 2.80 23.67
N SER A 245 -41.68 2.99 24.78
CA SER A 245 -42.27 2.98 26.13
C SER A 245 -43.32 4.07 26.27
N VAL A 246 -43.05 5.29 25.82
CA VAL A 246 -44.02 6.40 25.89
C VAL A 246 -45.29 6.08 25.10
N ILE A 247 -45.15 5.52 23.90
CA ILE A 247 -46.31 5.14 23.08
C ILE A 247 -47.09 4.03 23.79
N ARG A 248 -46.42 2.94 24.16
CA ARG A 248 -47.05 1.77 24.79
C ARG A 248 -47.71 2.09 26.13
N ASP A 249 -47.06 2.89 26.96
CA ASP A 249 -47.58 3.28 28.28
C ASP A 249 -48.75 4.25 28.16
N THR A 250 -48.75 5.14 27.16
CA THR A 250 -49.88 6.04 26.87
C THR A 250 -51.10 5.24 26.39
N ASP A 251 -50.90 4.33 25.43
CA ASP A 251 -51.96 3.47 24.92
C ASP A 251 -52.54 2.57 26.03
N PHE A 252 -51.68 2.03 26.89
CA PHE A 252 -52.11 1.24 28.05
C PHE A 252 -52.90 2.08 29.06
N ALA A 253 -52.46 3.31 29.35
CA ALA A 253 -53.17 4.20 30.26
C ALA A 253 -54.57 4.56 29.73
N GLU A 254 -54.71 4.80 28.43
CA GLU A 254 -55.99 5.07 27.78
C GLU A 254 -56.94 3.86 27.87
N GLU A 255 -56.46 2.67 27.51
CA GLU A 255 -57.25 1.43 27.57
C GLU A 255 -57.67 1.09 29.01
N ILE A 256 -56.78 1.25 29.99
CA ILE A 256 -57.12 1.02 31.41
C ILE A 256 -58.10 2.06 31.93
N ALA A 257 -57.99 3.32 31.51
CA ALA A 257 -58.96 4.36 31.89
C ALA A 257 -60.34 4.05 31.33
N GLU A 258 -60.43 3.64 30.05
CA GLU A 258 -61.70 3.26 29.43
C GLU A 258 -62.25 1.95 30.03
N PHE A 259 -61.43 0.93 30.26
CA PHE A 259 -61.82 -0.29 30.96
C PHE A 259 -62.37 0.00 32.36
N THR A 260 -61.67 0.85 33.13
CA THR A 260 -62.10 1.25 34.49
C THR A 260 -63.41 2.02 34.43
N LYS A 261 -63.56 2.96 33.49
CA LYS A 261 -64.80 3.70 33.27
C LYS A 261 -65.95 2.77 32.90
N GLN A 262 -65.74 1.81 32.01
CA GLN A 262 -66.74 0.81 31.67
C GLN A 262 -67.12 -0.05 32.88
N GLN A 263 -66.14 -0.46 33.69
CA GLN A 263 -66.38 -1.23 34.91
C GLN A 263 -67.19 -0.43 35.94
N VAL A 264 -66.88 0.86 36.13
CA VAL A 264 -67.66 1.76 36.98
C VAL A 264 -69.07 1.95 36.43
N ILE A 265 -69.25 2.11 35.11
CA ILE A 265 -70.58 2.20 34.48
C ILE A 265 -71.36 0.89 34.68
N GLN A 266 -70.72 -0.28 34.61
CA GLN A 266 -71.39 -1.55 34.86
C GLN A 266 -71.80 -1.71 36.34
N GLN A 267 -70.94 -1.32 37.29
CA GLN A 267 -71.30 -1.30 38.72
C GLN A 267 -72.36 -0.26 39.06
N ALA A 268 -72.31 0.93 38.44
CA ALA A 268 -73.32 1.97 38.60
C ALA A 268 -74.65 1.53 37.96
N GLY A 269 -74.61 0.94 36.77
CA GLY A 269 -75.79 0.41 36.08
C GLY A 269 -76.48 -0.68 36.90
N THR A 270 -75.73 -1.62 37.47
CA THR A 270 -76.29 -2.63 38.39
C THR A 270 -76.83 -2.05 39.69
N SER A 271 -76.14 -1.07 40.30
CA SER A 271 -76.64 -0.37 41.51
C SER A 271 -77.86 0.50 41.23
N VAL A 272 -77.92 1.17 40.09
CA VAL A 272 -79.06 2.00 39.66
C VAL A 272 -80.24 1.10 39.31
N LEU A 273 -80.03 -0.02 38.60
CA LEU A 273 -81.08 -1.03 38.36
C LEU A 273 -81.57 -1.67 39.68
N GLY A 274 -80.68 -1.91 40.63
CA GLY A 274 -81.03 -2.41 41.96
C GLY A 274 -81.89 -1.42 42.77
N ASN A 275 -81.57 -0.12 42.73
CA ASN A 275 -82.36 0.93 43.36
C ASN A 275 -83.67 1.21 42.60
N ALA A 276 -83.64 1.17 41.27
CA ALA A 276 -84.81 1.37 40.41
C ALA A 276 -85.80 0.20 40.47
N ASN A 277 -85.39 -1.01 40.87
CA ASN A 277 -86.29 -2.12 41.16
C ASN A 277 -86.94 -2.04 42.56
N GLN A 278 -86.29 -1.36 43.51
CA GLN A 278 -86.83 -1.16 44.86
C GLN A 278 -87.88 -0.03 44.93
N LEU A 279 -87.71 1.02 44.11
CA LEU A 279 -88.64 2.15 44.06
C LEU A 279 -90.10 1.74 43.71
N PRO A 280 -90.36 0.91 42.67
CA PRO A 280 -91.71 0.44 42.33
C PRO A 280 -92.32 -0.47 43.39
N GLN A 281 -91.50 -1.28 44.09
CA GLN A 281 -91.98 -2.13 45.20
C GLN A 281 -92.45 -1.31 46.40
N LEU A 282 -91.76 -0.19 46.70
CA LEU A 282 -92.20 0.77 47.71
C LEU A 282 -93.51 1.48 47.32
N VAL A 283 -93.70 1.80 46.04
CA VAL A 283 -94.95 2.40 45.55
C VAL A 283 -96.10 1.39 45.60
N LEU A 284 -95.86 0.10 45.30
CA LEU A 284 -96.87 -0.95 45.47
C LEU A 284 -97.28 -1.13 46.94
N SER A 285 -96.34 -1.00 47.88
CA SER A 285 -96.62 -1.01 49.32
C SER A 285 -97.46 0.18 49.80
N LEU A 286 -97.54 1.27 49.04
CA LEU A 286 -98.34 2.45 49.34
C LEU A 286 -99.73 2.42 48.68
N LEU A 287 -99.97 1.48 47.75
CA LEU A 287 -101.22 1.34 47.01
C LEU A 287 -102.02 0.06 47.37
N GLY A 288 -101.42 -0.85 48.17
CA GLY A 288 -102.02 -2.08 48.66
C GLY A 288 -102.64 -1.96 50.06
#